data_AF-A0A0Q4Z8I1-F1
#
_entry.id   AF-A0A0Q4Z8I1-F1
#
_cell.length_a   1.000
_cell.length_b   1.000
_cell.length_c   1.000
_cell.angle_alpha   90.00
_cell.angle_beta   90.00
_cell.angle_gamma   90.00
#
_symmetry.space_group_name_H-M   'P 1'
#
loop_
_entity.id
_entity.type
_entity.pdbx_description
1 polymer ?
#
loop_
_entity_poly.entity_id
_entity_poly.type
_entity_poly.pdbx_seq_one_letter_code
_entity_poly.pdbx_strand_id
1 'polypeptide(L)' 'MRFHFDLTDGRTTMSDVKGAEAADLGQAIDQAELVIEELRGAGELLDVDGPWDLLIRDAEGRVLHRMPVVRTD' A
#
# COMPACT_ATOMS: atom_id res chain seq x y z
N MET A 1 8.17 8.28 12.50
CA MET A 1 8.99 7.79 11.37
C MET A 1 8.23 8.03 10.07
N ARG A 2 8.90 8.13 8.93
CA ARG A 2 8.23 8.29 7.63
C ARG A 2 8.24 6.96 6.88
N PHE A 3 7.08 6.56 6.39
CA PHE A 3 6.90 5.37 5.58
C PHE A 3 6.35 5.76 4.21
N HIS A 4 6.80 5.06 3.18
CA HIS A 4 6.40 5.26 1.79
C HIS A 4 5.56 4.08 1.33
N PHE A 5 4.52 4.35 0.54
CA PHE A 5 3.53 3.36 0.14
C PHE A 5 3.51 3.27 -1.39
N ASP A 6 4.04 2.18 -1.93
CA ASP A 6 4.11 1.99 -3.37
C ASP A 6 3.07 0.95 -3.80
N LEU A 7 2.39 1.19 -4.91
CA LEU A 7 1.52 0.21 -5.55
C LEU A 7 2.27 -0.49 -6.68
N THR A 8 2.18 -1.82 -6.77
CA THR A 8 2.79 -2.57 -7.85
C THR A 8 1.94 -3.75 -8.32
N ASP A 9 1.93 -4.00 -9.63
CA ASP A 9 1.36 -5.20 -10.27
C ASP A 9 2.47 -6.21 -10.66
N GLY A 10 3.70 -5.99 -10.20
CA GLY A 10 4.90 -6.75 -10.58
C GLY A 10 5.54 -6.34 -11.91
N ARG A 11 4.91 -5.48 -12.71
CA ARG A 11 5.47 -4.91 -13.96
C ARG A 11 5.71 -3.41 -13.84
N THR A 12 4.79 -2.71 -13.19
CA THR A 12 4.75 -1.28 -12.95
C THR A 12 4.78 -1.02 -11.45
N THR A 13 5.43 0.05 -11.04
CA THR A 13 5.41 0.54 -9.66
C THR A 13 5.03 2.01 -9.64
N MET A 14 3.99 2.35 -8.88
CA MET A 14 3.58 3.71 -8.59
C MET A 14 4.06 4.05 -7.18
N SER A 15 5.07 4.90 -7.06
CA SER A 15 5.70 5.21 -5.77
C SER A 15 5.11 6.46 -5.11
N ASP A 16 4.81 6.36 -3.82
CA ASP A 16 4.50 7.53 -2.98
C ASP A 16 5.78 8.15 -2.43
N VAL A 17 6.26 9.18 -3.13
CA VAL A 17 7.46 9.94 -2.71
C VAL A 17 7.24 10.78 -1.46
N LYS A 18 5.99 11.13 -1.12
CA LYS A 18 5.70 11.96 0.06
C LYS A 18 5.70 11.09 1.31
N GLY A 19 5.04 9.94 1.23
CA GLY A 19 4.85 9.05 2.37
C GLY A 19 4.02 9.66 3.49
N ALA A 20 3.76 8.86 4.53
CA ALA A 20 3.04 9.28 5.73
C ALA A 20 3.89 9.13 6.98
N GLU A 21 3.58 9.92 8.01
CA GLU A 21 4.19 9.76 9.32
C GLU A 21 3.41 8.75 10.16
N ALA A 22 4.13 7.78 10.72
CA ALA A 22 3.60 6.82 11.67
C ALA A 22 4.62 6.59 12.80
N ALA A 23 4.15 6.17 13.97
CA ALA A 23 4.97 5.87 15.13
C ALA A 23 5.91 4.68 14.85
N ASP A 24 5.39 3.65 14.20
CA ASP A 24 6.09 2.42 13.84
C ASP A 24 5.48 1.78 12.58
N LEU A 25 6.05 0.64 12.17
CA LEU A 25 5.59 -0.13 11.01
C LEU A 25 4.17 -0.69 11.22
N GLY A 26 3.78 -1.04 12.45
CA GLY A 26 2.45 -1.57 12.76
C GLY A 26 1.38 -0.52 12.48
N GLN A 27 1.57 0.70 12.97
CA GLN A 27 0.65 1.80 12.68
C GLN A 27 0.60 2.13 11.18
N ALA A 28 1.72 2.03 10.46
CA ALA A 28 1.73 2.23 9.01
C ALA A 28 0.93 1.13 8.27
N ILE A 29 1.00 -0.12 8.74
CA ILE A 29 0.19 -1.24 8.24
C ILE A 29 -1.29 -0.99 8.52
N ASP A 30 -1.66 -0.64 9.76
CA ASP A 30 -3.06 -0.40 10.15
C ASP A 30 -3.70 0.73 9.31
N GLN A 31 -2.94 1.81 9.06
CA GLN A 31 -3.40 2.91 8.19
C GLN A 31 -3.59 2.46 6.74
N ALA A 32 -2.66 1.66 6.21
CA ALA A 32 -2.75 1.12 4.86
C ALA A 32 -3.96 0.19 4.70
N GLU A 33 -4.17 -0.72 5.65
CA GLU A 33 -5.33 -1.62 5.65
C GLU A 33 -6.65 -0.86 5.71
N LEU A 34 -6.75 0.18 6.55
CA LEU A 34 -7.95 1.01 6.64
C LEU A 34 -8.28 1.66 5.29
N VAL A 35 -7.30 2.29 4.63
CA VAL A 35 -7.50 2.94 3.33
C VAL A 35 -7.89 1.92 2.26
N ILE A 36 -7.25 0.76 2.24
CA ILE A 36 -7.59 -0.31 1.30
C ILE A 36 -9.05 -0.75 1.52
N GLU A 37 -9.48 -0.97 2.77
CA GLU A 37 -10.86 -1.34 3.08
C GLU A 37 -11.87 -0.25 2.69
N GLU A 38 -11.54 1.03 2.89
CA GLU A 38 -12.38 2.16 2.45
C GLU A 38 -12.55 2.18 0.93
N LEU A 39 -11.45 2.04 0.17
CA LEU A 39 -11.47 2.00 -1.29
C LEU A 39 -12.21 0.75 -1.82
N ARG A 40 -12.10 -0.39 -1.12
CA ARG A 40 -12.89 -1.60 -1.42
C ARG A 40 -14.37 -1.34 -1.21
N GLY A 41 -14.74 -0.75 -0.08
CA GLY A 41 -16.14 -0.41 0.25
C GLY A 41 -16.75 0.59 -0.72
N ALA A 42 -15.95 1.49 -1.29
CA ALA A 42 -16.36 2.44 -2.32
C ALA A 42 -16.44 1.84 -3.73
N GLY A 43 -15.92 0.62 -3.95
CA GLY A 43 -15.86 -0.02 -5.26
C GLY A 43 -14.78 0.54 -6.18
N GLU A 44 -13.92 1.44 -5.70
CA GLU A 44 -12.86 2.10 -6.49
C GLU A 44 -11.72 1.14 -6.87
N LEU A 45 -11.64 -0.01 -6.20
CA LEU A 45 -10.63 -1.04 -6.48
C LEU A 45 -11.11 -2.12 -7.48
N LEU A 46 -12.35 -2.04 -7.97
CA LEU A 46 -12.89 -2.99 -8.95
C LEU A 46 -12.35 -2.73 -10.38
N ASP A 47 -11.91 -1.50 -10.65
CA ASP A 47 -11.43 -1.07 -11.97
C ASP A 47 -9.90 -1.12 -12.12
N VAL A 48 -9.17 -1.63 -11.12
CA VAL A 48 -7.71 -1.73 -11.19
C VAL A 48 -7.34 -3.06 -11.85
N ASP A 49 -6.90 -3.00 -13.12
CA ASP A 49 -6.45 -4.17 -13.86
C ASP A 49 -5.25 -4.84 -13.17
N GLY A 50 -5.40 -6.11 -12.79
CA GLY A 50 -4.31 -6.99 -12.31
C GLY A 50 -4.16 -7.11 -10.77
N PRO A 51 -3.33 -8.05 -10.29
CA PRO A 51 -3.10 -8.24 -8.86
C PRO A 51 -2.18 -7.15 -8.32
N TRP A 52 -2.77 -6.06 -7.83
CA TRP A 52 -2.02 -4.99 -7.18
C TRP A 52 -1.64 -5.37 -5.76
N ASP A 53 -0.39 -5.08 -5.41
CA ASP A 53 0.14 -5.13 -4.05
C ASP A 53 0.56 -3.74 -3.60
N LEU A 54 0.38 -3.48 -2.30
CA LEU A 54 0.93 -2.33 -1.61
C LEU A 54 2.25 -2.74 -0.95
N LEU A 55 3.31 -2.00 -1.23
CA LEU A 55 4.62 -2.11 -0.57
C LEU A 55 4.79 -0.96 0.42
N ILE A 56 5.16 -1.27 1.65
CA ILE A 56 5.54 -0.27 2.65
C ILE A 56 7.06 -0.23 2.73
N ARG A 57 7.65 0.96 2.55
CA ARG A 57 9.10 1.18 2.56
C ARG A 57 9.51 2.17 3.65
N ASP A 58 10.72 2.03 4.17
CA ASP A 58 11.35 3.06 5.00
C ASP A 58 11.91 4.22 4.16
N ALA A 59 12.48 5.21 4.86
CA ALA A 59 13.08 6.40 4.25
C ALA A 59 14.34 6.09 3.41
N GLU A 60 15.02 4.96 3.66
CA GLU A 60 16.12 4.48 2.81
C GLU A 60 15.60 3.73 1.57
N GLY A 61 14.28 3.56 1.44
CA GLY A 61 13.63 2.91 0.33
C GLY A 61 13.62 1.38 0.41
N ARG A 62 13.96 0.80 1.57
CA ARG A 62 13.88 -0.65 1.78
C ARG A 62 12.43 -1.05 2.02
N VAL A 63 11.99 -2.11 1.34
CA VAL A 63 10.67 -2.72 1.57
C VAL A 63 10.65 -3.42 2.93
N LEU A 64 9.71 -3.01 3.77
CA LEU A 64 9.47 -3.54 5.11
C LEU A 64 8.24 -4.46 5.14
N HIS A 65 7.26 -4.22 4.27
CA HIS A 65 6.03 -5.00 4.21
C HIS A 65 5.43 -5.02 2.80
N ARG A 66 4.66 -6.07 2.48
CA ARG A 66 3.90 -6.23 1.24
C ARG A 66 2.54 -6.85 1.55
N MET A 67 1.48 -6.26 1.05
CA MET A 67 0.11 -6.76 1.22
C MET A 67 -0.72 -6.63 -0.06
N PRO A 68 -1.64 -7.57 -0.33
CA PRO A 68 -2.49 -7.52 -1.52
C PRO A 68 -3.58 -6.45 -1.38
N VAL A 69 -3.81 -5.71 -2.47
CA VAL A 69 -4.87 -4.69 -2.58
C VAL A 69 -6.17 -5.30 -3.05
N VAL A 70 -6.12 -6.28 -3.95
CA VAL A 70 -7.29 -7.06 -4.39
C VAL A 70 -7.47 -8.31 -3.53
N ARG A 71 -8.71 -8.71 -3.25
CA ARG A 71 -8.95 -10.05 -2.68
C ARG A 71 -8.68 -11.07 -3.79
N THR A 72 -7.71 -11.94 -3.56
CA THR A 72 -7.72 -13.27 -4.17
C THR A 72 -8.75 -14.08 -3.42
N ASP A 73 -9.92 -14.27 -4.03
CA ASP A 73 -10.96 -15.18 -3.57
C ASP A 73 -10.52 -16.65 -3.65
#